data_AF-A0A9E0ME61-F1
#
_entry.id   AF-A0A9E0ME61-F1
#
_cell.length_a   1.000
_cell.length_b   1.000
_cell.length_c   1.000
_cell.angle_alpha   90.00
_cell.angle_beta   90.00
_cell.angle_gamma   90.00
#
_symmetry.space_group_name_H-M   'P 1'
#
loop_
_entity.id
_entity.type
_entity.pdbx_description
1 polymer ?
#
loop_
_entity_poly.entity_id
_entity_poly.type
_entity_poly.pdbx_seq_one_letter_code
_entity_poly.pdbx_strand_id
1 'polypeptide(L)'
;IFTPSFGYMEPTLAVARDFPAVRFESVTGYKTAANVAVANARYYEGRYLAGIAAGRVTTSNTAGYVAGFPIPEVLQGINAFTLGMRSVNPKAQVKVIWLQTWFDPPRERDAAMALMDQGADVLAFHTGSNAVMVAAQERGKYAVAYHSDMRAVAPQAQLVAVTHEWGAYYTRRAKAVLDGSWTTGNVWGGIREGMVRVGDFGTRAPKSVQQEVLARQKEIAAGRLQVFRAGAQPVLDNAGHTAISAGQVLTDAQILAMDFLVQGVQAPQMRP
;
A
#
# COMPACT_ATOMS: atom_id res chain seq x y z
N ILE A 1 -20.37 7.21 12.52
CA ILE A 1 -19.03 7.76 12.81
C ILE A 1 -18.00 6.91 12.07
N PHE A 2 -17.18 7.52 11.23
CA PHE A 2 -16.07 6.83 10.55
C PHE A 2 -14.78 7.12 11.31
N THR A 3 -13.99 6.09 11.62
CA THR A 3 -12.70 6.22 12.31
C THR A 3 -11.57 5.77 11.36
N PRO A 4 -10.88 6.71 10.67
CA PRO A 4 -10.10 6.42 9.47
C PRO A 4 -8.65 5.97 9.73
N SER A 5 -8.39 5.23 10.81
CA SER A 5 -7.04 4.79 11.17
C SER A 5 -7.07 3.51 12.01
N PHE A 6 -6.10 2.63 11.76
CA PHE A 6 -5.93 1.37 12.49
C PHE A 6 -5.86 1.58 14.01
N GLY A 7 -5.15 2.62 14.45
CA GLY A 7 -4.98 2.94 15.87
C GLY A 7 -6.28 3.32 16.59
N TYR A 8 -7.38 3.57 15.85
CA TYR A 8 -8.68 3.89 16.42
C TYR A 8 -9.57 2.66 16.65
N MET A 9 -9.12 1.44 16.33
CA MET A 9 -9.94 0.22 16.47
C MET A 9 -10.44 0.02 17.92
N GLU A 10 -9.55 -0.01 18.91
CA GLU A 10 -9.95 -0.22 20.32
C GLU A 10 -10.77 0.97 20.87
N PRO A 11 -10.39 2.25 20.66
CA PRO A 11 -11.23 3.38 21.05
C PRO A 11 -12.62 3.34 20.40
N THR A 12 -12.74 2.92 19.13
CA THR A 12 -14.03 2.82 18.44
C THR A 12 -14.93 1.81 19.13
N LEU A 13 -14.42 0.62 19.45
CA LEU A 13 -15.18 -0.41 20.17
C LEU A 13 -15.59 0.06 21.57
N ALA A 14 -14.70 0.77 22.27
CA ALA A 14 -14.98 1.27 23.60
C ALA A 14 -16.16 2.24 23.59
N VAL A 15 -16.10 3.27 22.74
CA VAL A 15 -17.17 4.27 22.60
C VAL A 15 -18.45 3.65 22.03
N ALA A 16 -18.35 2.67 21.14
CA ALA A 16 -19.52 2.03 20.55
C ALA A 16 -20.42 1.33 21.57
N ARG A 17 -19.86 0.85 22.69
CA ARG A 17 -20.63 0.26 23.80
C ARG A 17 -21.52 1.29 24.51
N ASP A 18 -21.04 2.52 24.64
CA ASP A 18 -21.76 3.60 25.32
C ASP A 18 -22.85 4.22 24.42
N PHE A 19 -22.76 4.02 23.10
CA PHE A 19 -23.66 4.61 22.10
C PHE A 19 -24.28 3.56 21.15
N PRO A 20 -25.15 2.65 21.65
CA PRO A 20 -25.70 1.55 20.85
C PRO A 20 -26.56 2.01 19.65
N ALA A 21 -27.13 3.21 19.70
CA ALA A 21 -27.89 3.80 18.60
C ALA A 21 -26.99 4.37 17.48
N VAL A 22 -25.72 4.64 17.76
CA VAL A 22 -24.77 5.18 16.78
C VAL A 22 -24.13 4.05 16.00
N ARG A 23 -23.96 4.23 14.68
CA ARG A 23 -23.22 3.30 13.82
C ARG A 23 -21.79 3.74 13.63
N PHE A 24 -20.86 2.83 13.82
CA PHE A 24 -19.42 3.05 13.69
C PHE A 24 -18.85 2.25 12.53
N GLU A 25 -17.88 2.86 11.85
CA GLU A 25 -17.17 2.32 10.69
C GLU A 25 -15.67 2.44 10.96
N SER A 26 -15.06 1.36 11.46
CA SER A 26 -13.62 1.32 11.74
C SER A 26 -12.86 0.99 10.47
N VAL A 27 -12.19 2.00 9.91
CA VAL A 27 -11.39 1.83 8.70
C VAL A 27 -10.03 1.25 9.09
N THR A 28 -9.57 0.29 8.29
CA THR A 28 -8.37 -0.54 8.44
C THR A 28 -8.34 -1.46 9.67
N GLY A 29 -9.32 -1.36 10.58
CA GLY A 29 -9.51 -2.30 11.69
C GLY A 29 -10.11 -3.65 11.25
N TYR A 30 -10.12 -4.62 12.16
CA TYR A 30 -10.66 -5.97 11.89
C TYR A 30 -11.68 -6.45 12.91
N LYS A 31 -11.83 -5.77 14.05
CA LYS A 31 -12.80 -6.11 15.10
C LYS A 31 -14.14 -5.43 14.85
N THR A 32 -15.21 -6.21 14.88
CA THR A 32 -16.58 -5.75 14.74
C THR A 32 -17.36 -5.83 16.05
N ALA A 33 -18.51 -5.17 16.09
CA ALA A 33 -19.54 -5.31 17.11
C ALA A 33 -20.92 -5.08 16.46
N ALA A 34 -22.01 -5.22 17.22
CA ALA A 34 -23.37 -5.07 16.71
C ALA A 34 -23.60 -3.72 15.99
N ASN A 35 -22.97 -2.64 16.46
CA ASN A 35 -23.01 -1.30 15.88
C ASN A 35 -21.66 -0.82 15.33
N VAL A 36 -20.69 -1.73 15.12
CA VAL A 36 -19.36 -1.42 14.56
C VAL A 36 -19.08 -2.33 13.37
N ALA A 37 -19.07 -1.76 12.16
CA ALA A 37 -18.58 -2.41 10.96
C ALA A 37 -17.11 -2.05 10.71
N VAL A 38 -16.43 -2.88 9.91
CA VAL A 38 -15.02 -2.66 9.52
C VAL A 38 -14.88 -2.62 8.01
N ALA A 39 -13.94 -1.81 7.55
CA ALA A 39 -13.58 -1.74 6.13
C ALA A 39 -12.09 -1.53 5.97
N ASN A 40 -11.47 -2.24 5.04
CA ASN A 40 -10.13 -1.96 4.57
C ASN A 40 -10.09 -2.01 3.04
N ALA A 41 -8.96 -1.61 2.45
CA ALA A 41 -8.72 -1.81 1.03
C ALA A 41 -7.48 -2.66 0.77
N ARG A 42 -7.44 -3.33 -0.37
CA ARG A 42 -6.31 -4.17 -0.81
C ARG A 42 -5.22 -3.28 -1.42
N TYR A 43 -4.66 -2.37 -0.62
CA TYR A 43 -3.67 -1.39 -1.10
C TYR A 43 -2.47 -2.04 -1.82
N TYR A 44 -2.11 -3.25 -1.39
CA TYR A 44 -1.04 -4.05 -1.97
C TYR A 44 -1.23 -4.30 -3.49
N GLU A 45 -2.47 -4.36 -3.98
CA GLU A 45 -2.74 -4.48 -5.42
C GLU A 45 -2.17 -3.29 -6.20
N GLY A 46 -2.40 -2.09 -5.68
CA GLY A 46 -1.85 -0.88 -6.27
C GLY A 46 -0.34 -0.77 -6.07
N ARG A 47 0.18 -1.23 -4.92
CA ARG A 47 1.63 -1.25 -4.65
C ARG A 47 2.39 -2.16 -5.61
N TYR A 48 1.84 -3.31 -5.98
CA TYR A 48 2.45 -4.19 -6.98
C TYR A 48 2.59 -3.51 -8.34
N LEU A 49 1.53 -2.84 -8.79
CA LEU A 49 1.53 -2.08 -10.04
C LEU A 49 2.51 -0.91 -10.00
N ALA A 50 2.58 -0.19 -8.89
CA ALA A 50 3.58 0.86 -8.68
C ALA A 50 5.01 0.30 -8.66
N GLY A 51 5.19 -0.92 -8.14
CA GLY A 51 6.43 -1.67 -8.19
C GLY A 51 6.87 -1.98 -9.63
N ILE A 52 5.94 -2.41 -10.50
CA ILE A 52 6.23 -2.59 -11.93
C ILE A 52 6.72 -1.28 -12.54
N ALA A 53 6.04 -0.17 -12.27
CA ALA A 53 6.45 1.14 -12.78
C ALA A 53 7.88 1.50 -12.30
N ALA A 54 8.14 1.35 -11.00
CA ALA A 54 9.44 1.61 -10.40
C ALA A 54 10.55 0.74 -10.99
N GLY A 55 10.29 -0.56 -11.15
CA GLY A 55 11.25 -1.52 -11.72
C GLY A 55 11.58 -1.25 -13.19
N ARG A 56 10.67 -0.64 -13.95
CA ARG A 56 10.90 -0.22 -15.35
C ARG A 56 11.72 1.05 -15.48
N VAL A 57 11.63 1.97 -14.52
CA VAL A 57 12.28 3.30 -14.62
C VAL A 57 13.55 3.43 -13.79
N THR A 58 13.75 2.56 -12.80
CA THR A 58 14.98 2.56 -12.00
C THR A 58 16.19 2.27 -12.87
N THR A 59 17.26 3.00 -12.61
CA THR A 59 18.59 2.84 -13.21
C THR A 59 19.58 2.23 -12.23
N SER A 60 19.36 2.41 -10.92
CA SER A 60 20.20 1.84 -9.85
C SER A 60 19.76 0.45 -9.40
N ASN A 61 18.61 -0.04 -9.87
CA ASN A 61 17.90 -1.22 -9.33
C ASN A 61 17.47 -1.06 -7.87
N THR A 62 17.59 0.13 -7.28
CA THR A 62 17.33 0.35 -5.86
C THR A 62 16.18 1.33 -5.70
N ALA A 63 15.13 0.90 -5.00
CA ALA A 63 14.09 1.78 -4.48
C ALA A 63 14.24 1.97 -2.98
N GLY A 64 13.74 3.10 -2.48
CA GLY A 64 13.63 3.40 -1.06
C GLY A 64 12.17 3.38 -0.61
N TYR A 65 11.92 2.86 0.59
CA TYR A 65 10.59 2.79 1.19
C TYR A 65 10.59 3.40 2.60
N VAL A 66 9.89 4.52 2.77
CA VAL A 66 9.68 5.15 4.09
C VAL A 66 8.41 4.59 4.70
N ALA A 67 8.51 3.89 5.83
CA ALA A 67 7.41 3.14 6.40
C ALA A 67 7.11 3.57 7.85
N GLY A 68 5.84 3.54 8.25
CA GLY A 68 5.42 3.80 9.63
C GLY A 68 5.79 2.65 10.57
N PHE A 69 4.87 1.71 10.76
CA PHE A 69 5.02 0.56 11.66
C PHE A 69 5.10 -0.77 10.90
N PRO A 70 5.83 -1.77 11.41
CA PRO A 70 5.95 -3.10 10.80
C PRO A 70 4.71 -3.97 11.10
N ILE A 71 3.53 -3.52 10.67
CA ILE A 71 2.27 -4.27 10.79
C ILE A 71 1.91 -4.94 9.46
N PRO A 72 1.05 -5.98 9.45
CA PRO A 72 0.73 -6.74 8.24
C PRO A 72 0.37 -5.88 7.03
N GLU A 73 -0.42 -4.83 7.19
CA GLU A 73 -0.78 -3.92 6.08
C GLU A 73 0.45 -3.29 5.40
N VAL A 74 1.45 -2.88 6.19
CA VAL A 74 2.67 -2.25 5.65
C VAL A 74 3.60 -3.29 5.04
N LEU A 75 3.69 -4.48 5.64
CA LEU A 75 4.45 -5.61 5.09
C LEU A 75 3.87 -6.05 3.74
N GLN A 76 2.54 -6.14 3.62
CA GLN A 76 1.85 -6.39 2.35
C GLN A 76 2.24 -5.35 1.30
N GLY A 77 2.23 -4.06 1.66
CA GLY A 77 2.58 -2.98 0.74
C GLY A 77 4.03 -3.06 0.24
N ILE A 78 4.99 -3.27 1.15
CA ILE A 78 6.41 -3.40 0.83
C ILE A 78 6.66 -4.65 -0.02
N ASN A 79 6.06 -5.78 0.35
CA ASN A 79 6.23 -7.05 -0.37
C ASN A 79 5.64 -6.96 -1.77
N ALA A 80 4.43 -6.43 -1.90
CA ALA A 80 3.81 -6.24 -3.20
C ALA A 80 4.62 -5.31 -4.10
N PHE A 81 5.09 -4.17 -3.58
CA PHE A 81 5.95 -3.25 -4.33
C PHE A 81 7.24 -3.94 -4.80
N THR A 82 7.90 -4.68 -3.91
CA THR A 82 9.12 -5.42 -4.21
C THR A 82 8.90 -6.52 -5.26
N LEU A 83 7.83 -7.31 -5.12
CA LEU A 83 7.45 -8.33 -6.11
C LEU A 83 7.12 -7.70 -7.47
N GLY A 84 6.45 -6.55 -7.47
CA GLY A 84 6.16 -5.77 -8.67
C GLY A 84 7.45 -5.33 -9.38
N MET A 85 8.39 -4.73 -8.65
CA MET A 85 9.69 -4.35 -9.20
C MET A 85 10.43 -5.55 -9.77
N ARG A 86 10.48 -6.65 -9.01
CA ARG A 86 11.24 -7.86 -9.36
C ARG A 86 10.65 -8.63 -10.55
N SER A 87 9.34 -8.47 -10.81
CA SER A 87 8.69 -9.06 -11.99
C SER A 87 9.20 -8.52 -13.33
N VAL A 88 9.74 -7.30 -13.33
CA VAL A 88 10.28 -6.63 -14.53
C VAL A 88 11.78 -6.35 -14.44
N ASN A 89 12.33 -6.39 -13.21
CA ASN A 89 13.74 -6.20 -12.91
C ASN A 89 14.17 -7.17 -11.79
N PRO A 90 14.62 -8.40 -12.11
CA PRO A 90 14.98 -9.41 -11.10
C PRO A 90 16.10 -9.02 -10.14
N LYS A 91 16.87 -7.96 -10.45
CA LYS A 91 17.95 -7.42 -9.60
C LYS A 91 17.46 -6.34 -8.64
N ALA A 92 16.18 -5.96 -8.72
CA ALA A 92 15.63 -4.90 -7.89
C ALA A 92 15.75 -5.21 -6.38
N GLN A 93 16.15 -4.18 -5.63
CA GLN A 93 16.25 -4.15 -4.18
C GLN A 93 15.40 -2.99 -3.64
N VAL A 94 14.77 -3.20 -2.49
CA VAL A 94 13.97 -2.18 -1.78
C VAL A 94 14.54 -1.98 -0.39
N LYS A 95 15.09 -0.79 -0.14
CA LYS A 95 15.62 -0.40 1.17
C LYS A 95 14.53 0.25 2.00
N VAL A 96 14.33 -0.19 3.24
CA VAL A 96 13.24 0.27 4.11
C VAL A 96 13.80 1.03 5.31
N ILE A 97 13.20 2.18 5.62
CA ILE A 97 13.39 2.88 6.90
C ILE A 97 12.06 2.91 7.65
N TRP A 98 12.05 2.40 8.88
CA TRP A 98 10.91 2.43 9.79
C TRP A 98 10.93 3.67 10.67
N LEU A 99 9.85 4.47 10.64
CA LEU A 99 9.73 5.69 11.43
C LEU A 99 9.08 5.47 12.80
N GLN A 100 8.33 4.38 12.99
CA GLN A 100 7.53 4.15 14.20
C GLN A 100 6.51 5.29 14.45
N THR A 101 6.00 5.87 13.37
CA THR A 101 4.93 6.88 13.37
C THR A 101 4.27 6.90 12.00
N TRP A 102 2.97 7.22 11.95
CA TRP A 102 2.27 7.40 10.69
C TRP A 102 2.51 8.77 10.07
N PHE A 103 2.80 9.80 10.87
CA PHE A 103 2.90 11.17 10.40
C PHE A 103 3.99 11.92 11.17
N ASP A 104 5.08 12.26 10.48
CA ASP A 104 6.18 13.08 10.97
C ASP A 104 6.94 13.64 9.76
N PRO A 105 6.46 14.75 9.16
CA PRO A 105 7.03 15.26 7.91
C PRO A 105 8.55 15.51 7.95
N PRO A 106 9.14 16.05 9.05
CA PRO A 106 10.60 16.14 9.18
C PRO A 106 11.30 14.78 9.09
N ARG A 107 10.87 13.77 9.86
CA ARG A 107 11.52 12.45 9.84
C ARG A 107 11.27 11.68 8.53
N GLU A 108 10.11 11.88 7.91
CA GLU A 108 9.79 11.33 6.59
C GLU A 108 10.75 11.87 5.53
N ARG A 109 11.03 13.18 5.56
CA ARG A 109 12.00 13.83 4.68
C ARG A 109 13.41 13.31 4.91
N ASP A 110 13.86 13.25 6.16
CA ASP A 110 15.22 12.79 6.50
C ASP A 110 15.43 11.34 6.07
N ALA A 111 14.44 10.47 6.27
CA ALA A 111 14.47 9.09 5.80
C ALA A 111 14.51 9.01 4.27
N ALA A 112 13.73 9.82 3.55
CA ALA A 112 13.76 9.87 2.09
C ALA A 112 15.14 10.31 1.57
N MET A 113 15.73 11.35 2.19
CA MET A 113 17.09 11.81 1.85
C MET A 113 18.13 10.71 2.08
N ALA A 114 18.10 10.05 3.24
CA ALA A 114 19.00 8.96 3.56
C ALA A 114 18.88 7.78 2.56
N LEU A 115 17.67 7.42 2.14
CA LEU A 115 17.46 6.38 1.13
C LEU A 115 18.04 6.75 -0.24
N MET A 116 17.88 8.02 -0.65
CA MET A 116 18.48 8.52 -1.90
C MET A 116 20.00 8.57 -1.83
N ASP A 117 20.57 8.98 -0.70
CA ASP A 117 22.02 8.96 -0.46
C ASP A 117 22.57 7.52 -0.45
N GLN A 118 21.74 6.53 -0.08
CA GLN A 118 22.02 5.10 -0.20
C GLN A 118 21.76 4.52 -1.61
N GLY A 119 21.52 5.36 -2.62
CA GLY A 119 21.42 4.98 -4.03
C GLY A 119 20.00 4.70 -4.54
N ALA A 120 18.95 4.95 -3.76
CA ALA A 120 17.59 4.85 -4.25
C ALA A 120 17.28 5.93 -5.30
N ASP A 121 16.74 5.53 -6.45
CA ASP A 121 16.31 6.47 -7.50
C ASP A 121 14.80 6.49 -7.74
N VAL A 122 14.06 5.60 -7.08
CA VAL A 122 12.60 5.62 -6.94
C VAL A 122 12.22 5.48 -5.47
N LEU A 123 11.36 6.37 -4.97
CA LEU A 123 10.88 6.33 -3.59
C LEU A 123 9.42 5.85 -3.54
N ALA A 124 9.09 5.10 -2.52
CA ALA A 124 7.73 4.79 -2.10
C ALA A 124 7.61 5.05 -0.59
N PHE A 125 6.38 5.19 -0.09
CA PHE A 125 6.17 5.43 1.32
C PHE A 125 4.79 4.95 1.78
N HIS A 126 4.69 4.65 3.07
CA HIS A 126 3.44 4.32 3.79
C HIS A 126 3.39 5.11 5.09
N THR A 127 3.42 6.43 4.91
CA THR A 127 3.28 7.48 5.91
C THR A 127 2.26 8.51 5.40
N GLY A 128 1.84 9.42 6.27
CA GLY A 128 0.66 10.26 6.08
C GLY A 128 0.92 11.64 5.49
N SER A 129 2.18 12.03 5.26
CA SER A 129 2.52 13.35 4.71
C SER A 129 2.93 13.27 3.23
N ASN A 130 3.19 14.44 2.63
CA ASN A 130 3.75 14.57 1.30
C ASN A 130 5.28 14.76 1.29
N ALA A 131 5.95 14.67 2.44
CA ALA A 131 7.36 15.02 2.60
C ALA A 131 8.31 14.17 1.73
N VAL A 132 8.01 12.88 1.57
CA VAL A 132 8.79 11.97 0.71
C VAL A 132 8.72 12.39 -0.76
N MET A 133 7.53 12.83 -1.23
CA MET A 133 7.35 13.33 -2.59
C MET A 133 8.14 14.62 -2.83
N VAL A 134 8.08 15.55 -1.87
CA VAL A 134 8.84 16.80 -1.92
C VAL A 134 10.35 16.53 -1.96
N ALA A 135 10.84 15.67 -1.06
CA ALA A 135 12.26 15.29 -1.00
C ALA A 135 12.75 14.65 -2.31
N ALA A 136 11.97 13.73 -2.88
CA ALA A 136 12.31 13.11 -4.16
C ALA A 136 12.40 14.14 -5.29
N GLN A 137 11.47 15.12 -5.33
CA GLN A 137 11.51 16.19 -6.33
C GLN A 137 12.77 17.05 -6.20
N GLU A 138 13.14 17.46 -4.99
CA GLU A 138 14.34 18.25 -4.75
C GLU A 138 15.63 17.56 -5.22
N ARG A 139 15.69 16.22 -5.11
CA ARG A 139 16.81 15.41 -5.60
C ARG A 139 16.63 14.93 -7.04
N GLY A 140 15.57 15.37 -7.74
CA GLY A 140 15.26 14.99 -9.13
C GLY A 140 14.92 13.51 -9.33
N LYS A 141 14.59 12.78 -8.25
CA LYS A 141 14.27 11.35 -8.24
C LYS A 141 12.78 11.11 -8.49
N TYR A 142 12.43 9.86 -8.80
CA TYR A 142 11.03 9.45 -8.91
C TYR A 142 10.46 9.12 -7.54
N ALA A 143 9.15 9.31 -7.39
CA ALA A 143 8.40 8.82 -6.24
C ALA A 143 7.00 8.32 -6.64
N VAL A 144 6.53 7.29 -5.94
CA VAL A 144 5.16 6.78 -6.03
C VAL A 144 4.31 7.55 -5.05
N ALA A 145 3.29 8.26 -5.53
CA ALA A 145 2.33 8.92 -4.67
C ALA A 145 1.39 7.88 -4.02
N TYR A 146 1.03 8.12 -2.76
CA TYR A 146 0.21 7.23 -1.95
C TYR A 146 -0.93 8.00 -1.30
N HIS A 147 -2.08 7.34 -1.11
CA HIS A 147 -3.39 7.90 -0.74
C HIS A 147 -4.07 8.75 -1.83
N SER A 148 -3.34 9.63 -2.51
CA SER A 148 -3.89 10.61 -3.45
C SER A 148 -2.92 10.96 -4.59
N ASP A 149 -3.43 11.62 -5.62
CA ASP A 149 -2.59 12.26 -6.64
C ASP A 149 -1.83 13.44 -6.03
N MET A 150 -0.51 13.43 -6.12
CA MET A 150 0.39 14.45 -5.57
C MET A 150 1.12 15.25 -6.65
N ARG A 151 0.64 15.25 -7.92
CA ARG A 151 1.23 16.08 -8.99
C ARG A 151 1.24 17.57 -8.68
N ALA A 152 0.30 18.08 -7.90
CA ALA A 152 0.32 19.48 -7.46
C ALA A 152 1.47 19.77 -6.47
N VAL A 153 1.95 18.77 -5.75
CA VAL A 153 3.04 18.88 -4.76
C VAL A 153 4.40 18.61 -5.42
N ALA A 154 4.50 17.51 -6.16
CA ALA A 154 5.74 17.01 -6.73
C ALA A 154 5.57 16.62 -8.21
N PRO A 155 5.24 17.56 -9.10
CA PRO A 155 4.91 17.30 -10.50
C PRO A 155 6.02 16.58 -11.27
N GLN A 156 7.29 16.81 -10.91
CA GLN A 156 8.44 16.21 -11.59
C GLN A 156 8.91 14.92 -10.92
N ALA A 157 8.51 14.63 -9.69
CA ALA A 157 8.88 13.38 -9.02
C ALA A 157 7.84 12.29 -9.21
N GLN A 158 6.55 12.63 -9.27
CA GLN A 158 5.50 11.61 -9.33
C GLN A 158 5.68 10.72 -10.55
N LEU A 159 5.90 9.44 -10.30
CA LEU A 159 5.91 8.41 -11.33
C LEU A 159 4.48 7.97 -11.63
N VAL A 160 3.77 7.59 -10.57
CA VAL A 160 2.40 7.07 -10.58
C VAL A 160 1.81 7.29 -9.19
N ALA A 161 0.48 7.38 -9.10
CA ALA A 161 -0.24 7.41 -7.83
C ALA A 161 -0.99 6.10 -7.59
N VAL A 162 -0.97 5.65 -6.34
CA VAL A 162 -1.89 4.64 -5.80
C VAL A 162 -2.92 5.39 -4.94
N THR A 163 -4.13 5.58 -5.47
CA THR A 163 -5.20 6.36 -4.83
C THR A 163 -6.20 5.47 -4.11
N HIS A 164 -6.70 5.95 -2.97
CA HIS A 164 -7.67 5.24 -2.15
C HIS A 164 -9.06 5.84 -2.35
N GLU A 165 -9.97 5.04 -2.89
CA GLU A 165 -11.25 5.51 -3.42
C GLU A 165 -12.39 5.21 -2.43
N TRP A 166 -12.48 5.98 -1.35
CA TRP A 166 -13.45 5.75 -0.27
C TRP A 166 -14.85 6.35 -0.53
N GLY A 167 -14.99 7.25 -1.50
CA GLY A 167 -16.21 8.02 -1.72
C GLY A 167 -17.45 7.14 -1.94
N ALA A 168 -17.33 6.09 -2.76
CA ALA A 168 -18.41 5.14 -3.01
C ALA A 168 -18.77 4.31 -1.77
N TYR A 169 -17.76 3.91 -0.98
CA TYR A 169 -17.96 3.20 0.28
C TYR A 169 -18.73 4.07 1.28
N TYR A 170 -18.25 5.28 1.56
CA TYR A 170 -18.88 6.21 2.51
C TYR A 170 -20.30 6.56 2.10
N THR A 171 -20.53 6.83 0.80
CA THR A 171 -21.87 7.12 0.27
C THR A 171 -22.83 5.94 0.51
N ARG A 172 -22.39 4.71 0.25
CA ARG A 172 -23.22 3.51 0.47
C ARG A 172 -23.54 3.31 1.95
N ARG A 173 -22.55 3.47 2.84
CA ARG A 173 -22.77 3.29 4.29
C ARG A 173 -23.67 4.38 4.88
N ALA A 174 -23.52 5.63 4.43
CA ALA A 174 -24.41 6.73 4.85
C ALA A 174 -25.86 6.47 4.40
N LYS A 175 -26.08 6.03 3.15
CA LYS A 175 -27.40 5.64 2.66
C LYS A 175 -28.02 4.51 3.48
N ALA A 176 -27.23 3.48 3.80
CA ALA A 176 -27.69 2.36 4.63
C ALA A 176 -28.14 2.79 6.05
N VAL A 177 -27.56 3.86 6.60
CA VAL A 177 -28.03 4.42 7.88
C VAL A 177 -29.35 5.16 7.70
N LEU A 178 -29.48 5.95 6.62
CA LEU A 178 -30.67 6.75 6.34
C LEU A 178 -31.90 5.89 6.02
N ASP A 179 -31.71 4.76 5.33
CA ASP A 179 -32.79 3.84 4.97
C ASP A 179 -33.05 2.75 6.03
N GLY A 180 -32.28 2.74 7.12
CA GLY A 180 -32.39 1.74 8.19
C GLY A 180 -31.87 0.34 7.84
N SER A 181 -31.23 0.15 6.69
CA SER A 181 -30.67 -1.13 6.24
C SER A 181 -29.24 -1.43 6.69
N TRP A 182 -28.63 -0.51 7.45
CA TRP A 182 -27.27 -0.67 7.95
C TRP A 182 -27.14 -1.93 8.80
N THR A 183 -26.18 -2.78 8.42
CA THR A 183 -25.74 -3.94 9.20
C THR A 183 -24.24 -3.89 9.44
N THR A 184 -23.80 -4.51 10.54
CA THR A 184 -22.38 -4.75 10.78
C THR A 184 -21.82 -5.73 9.74
N GLY A 185 -20.51 -5.66 9.49
CA GLY A 185 -19.84 -6.49 8.51
C GLY A 185 -18.38 -6.12 8.32
N ASN A 186 -17.71 -6.85 7.43
CA ASN A 186 -16.33 -6.62 7.04
C ASN A 186 -16.24 -6.47 5.52
N VAL A 187 -15.63 -5.38 5.06
CA VAL A 187 -15.33 -5.15 3.64
C VAL A 187 -13.82 -5.06 3.45
N TRP A 188 -13.28 -5.84 2.51
CA TRP A 188 -11.90 -5.68 2.05
C TRP A 188 -11.82 -5.66 0.53
N GLY A 189 -12.05 -4.48 -0.05
CA GLY A 189 -12.11 -4.28 -1.50
C GLY A 189 -10.79 -3.80 -2.09
N GLY A 190 -10.52 -4.18 -3.34
CA GLY A 190 -9.33 -3.78 -4.09
C GLY A 190 -9.67 -2.97 -5.32
N ILE A 191 -8.90 -3.20 -6.37
CA ILE A 191 -9.06 -2.60 -7.69
C ILE A 191 -10.38 -3.06 -8.33
N ARG A 192 -10.77 -4.33 -8.13
CA ARG A 192 -12.03 -4.88 -8.66
C ARG A 192 -13.25 -4.12 -8.11
N GLU A 193 -13.26 -3.84 -6.81
CA GLU A 193 -14.35 -3.13 -6.13
C GLU A 193 -14.25 -1.60 -6.28
N GLY A 194 -13.21 -1.11 -6.96
CA GLY A 194 -12.96 0.32 -7.15
C GLY A 194 -12.57 1.07 -5.88
N MET A 195 -11.98 0.38 -4.89
CA MET A 195 -11.47 0.98 -3.65
C MET A 195 -9.99 1.37 -3.75
N VAL A 196 -9.27 0.83 -4.73
CA VAL A 196 -7.89 1.16 -5.05
C VAL A 196 -7.80 1.46 -6.55
N ARG A 197 -7.07 2.51 -6.92
CA ARG A 197 -6.78 2.81 -8.33
C ARG A 197 -5.32 3.19 -8.48
N VAL A 198 -4.72 2.76 -9.58
CA VAL A 198 -3.38 3.15 -10.00
C VAL A 198 -3.47 3.93 -11.30
N GLY A 199 -2.87 5.11 -11.31
CA GLY A 199 -2.94 6.03 -12.42
C GLY A 199 -2.27 7.36 -12.08
N ASP A 200 -2.79 8.44 -12.67
CA ASP A 200 -2.26 9.80 -12.46
C ASP A 200 -0.75 9.88 -12.66
N PHE A 201 -0.29 9.23 -13.72
CA PHE A 201 1.12 9.20 -14.08
C PHE A 201 1.67 10.62 -14.21
N GLY A 202 2.86 10.85 -13.65
CA GLY A 202 3.52 12.14 -13.85
C GLY A 202 4.08 12.28 -15.26
N THR A 203 4.48 13.51 -15.59
CA THR A 203 4.90 13.90 -16.94
C THR A 203 6.15 13.15 -17.43
N ARG A 204 7.01 12.70 -16.51
CA ARG A 204 8.23 11.94 -16.79
C ARG A 204 8.02 10.43 -16.89
N ALA A 205 6.83 9.91 -16.60
CA ALA A 205 6.54 8.48 -16.70
C ALA A 205 6.44 8.04 -18.18
N PRO A 206 7.27 7.10 -18.67
CA PRO A 206 7.23 6.69 -20.06
C PRO A 206 5.87 6.08 -20.45
N LYS A 207 5.32 6.43 -21.62
CA LYS A 207 3.99 5.95 -22.05
C LYS A 207 3.87 4.42 -22.07
N SER A 208 4.93 3.71 -22.44
CA SER A 208 4.97 2.25 -22.42
C SER A 208 4.75 1.69 -21.01
N VAL A 209 5.39 2.30 -19.99
CA VAL A 209 5.22 1.95 -18.58
C VAL A 209 3.78 2.22 -18.13
N GLN A 210 3.20 3.36 -18.53
CA GLN A 210 1.80 3.68 -18.21
C GLN A 210 0.83 2.63 -18.76
N GLN A 211 1.01 2.24 -20.03
CA GLN A 211 0.19 1.24 -20.69
C GLN A 211 0.33 -0.14 -20.04
N GLU A 212 1.56 -0.56 -19.69
CA GLU A 212 1.81 -1.81 -18.98
C GLU A 212 1.10 -1.84 -17.62
N VAL A 213 1.24 -0.78 -16.82
CA VAL A 213 0.56 -0.66 -15.52
C VAL A 213 -0.96 -0.74 -15.67
N LEU A 214 -1.55 -0.01 -16.63
CA LEU A 214 -2.99 -0.04 -16.86
C LEU A 214 -3.48 -1.40 -17.38
N ALA A 215 -2.69 -2.12 -18.16
CA ALA A 215 -3.00 -3.47 -18.60
C ALA A 215 -2.99 -4.46 -17.42
N ARG A 216 -1.95 -4.42 -16.59
CA ARG A 216 -1.84 -5.26 -15.38
C ARG A 216 -2.93 -4.95 -14.35
N GLN A 217 -3.33 -3.68 -14.23
CA GLN A 217 -4.47 -3.28 -13.41
C GLN A 217 -5.77 -3.98 -13.85
N LYS A 218 -6.02 -4.08 -15.16
CA LYS A 218 -7.18 -4.83 -15.69
C LYS A 218 -7.09 -6.33 -15.40
N GLU A 219 -5.88 -6.90 -15.39
CA GLU A 219 -5.69 -8.31 -15.03
C GLU A 219 -5.96 -8.56 -13.54
N ILE A 220 -5.55 -7.66 -12.65
CA ILE A 220 -5.91 -7.72 -11.21
C ILE A 220 -7.42 -7.60 -11.03
N ALA A 221 -8.05 -6.60 -11.67
CA ALA A 221 -9.50 -6.42 -11.61
C ALA A 221 -10.25 -7.68 -12.09
N ALA A 222 -9.75 -8.35 -13.13
CA ALA A 222 -10.30 -9.59 -13.65
C ALA A 222 -9.95 -10.84 -12.82
N GLY A 223 -9.04 -10.73 -11.84
CA GLY A 223 -8.52 -11.86 -11.06
C GLY A 223 -7.54 -12.77 -11.81
N ARG A 224 -7.06 -12.35 -12.98
CA ARG A 224 -6.05 -13.07 -13.78
C ARG A 224 -4.64 -12.86 -13.24
N LEU A 225 -4.40 -11.75 -12.53
CA LEU A 225 -3.16 -11.49 -11.83
C LEU A 225 -3.45 -11.41 -10.33
N GLN A 226 -2.80 -12.28 -9.56
CA GLN A 226 -2.85 -12.30 -8.10
C GLN A 226 -1.46 -11.94 -7.57
N VAL A 227 -1.37 -10.86 -6.80
CA VAL A 227 -0.08 -10.27 -6.37
C VAL A 227 0.78 -11.26 -5.59
N PHE A 228 0.18 -11.99 -4.65
CA PHE A 228 0.87 -12.95 -3.79
C PHE A 228 0.69 -14.39 -4.31
N ARG A 229 0.98 -14.59 -5.60
CA ARG A 229 1.02 -15.91 -6.23
C ARG A 229 2.44 -16.24 -6.65
N ALA A 230 2.92 -17.41 -6.24
CA ALA A 230 4.16 -17.98 -6.74
C ALA A 230 3.93 -18.64 -8.11
N GLY A 231 4.88 -18.45 -9.03
CA GLY A 231 4.89 -19.14 -10.32
C GLY A 231 5.48 -20.55 -10.20
N ALA A 232 6.26 -20.97 -11.19
CA ALA A 232 6.97 -22.25 -11.14
C ALA A 232 8.06 -22.30 -10.04
N GLN A 233 8.54 -21.15 -9.58
CA GLN A 233 9.49 -21.02 -8.50
C GLN A 233 8.80 -20.45 -7.25
N PRO A 234 9.23 -20.87 -6.04
CA PRO A 234 8.69 -20.30 -4.80
C PRO A 234 9.05 -18.82 -4.68
N VAL A 235 8.22 -18.08 -3.94
CA VAL A 235 8.60 -16.76 -3.42
C VAL A 235 9.33 -16.98 -2.11
N LEU A 236 10.55 -16.46 -2.03
CA LEU A 236 11.37 -16.52 -0.82
C LEU A 236 11.16 -15.27 0.03
N ASP A 237 11.35 -15.41 1.34
CA ASP A 237 11.53 -14.27 2.25
C ASP A 237 12.93 -13.65 2.12
N ASN A 238 13.19 -12.57 2.85
CA ASN A 238 14.47 -11.87 2.86
C ASN A 238 15.57 -12.56 3.68
N ALA A 239 15.25 -13.69 4.34
CA ALA A 239 16.19 -14.60 4.99
C ALA A 239 16.52 -15.83 4.12
N GLY A 240 15.82 -16.01 2.99
CA GLY A 240 16.00 -17.12 2.06
C GLY A 240 15.08 -18.32 2.30
N HIS A 241 14.15 -18.27 3.26
CA HIS A 241 13.15 -19.31 3.45
C HIS A 241 11.99 -19.18 2.46
N THR A 242 11.25 -20.27 2.24
CA THR A 242 10.07 -20.23 1.37
C THR A 242 8.91 -19.51 2.08
N ALA A 243 8.45 -18.39 1.51
CA ALA A 243 7.29 -17.65 1.98
C ALA A 243 5.99 -18.06 1.25
N ILE A 244 6.09 -18.33 -0.06
CA ILE A 244 4.98 -18.84 -0.87
C ILE A 244 5.50 -19.99 -1.73
N SER A 245 5.01 -21.20 -1.49
CA SER A 245 5.40 -22.40 -2.24
C SER A 245 5.06 -22.27 -3.72
N ALA A 246 5.86 -22.88 -4.60
CA ALA A 246 5.63 -22.86 -6.04
C ALA A 246 4.19 -23.27 -6.41
N GLY A 247 3.59 -22.52 -7.34
CA GLY A 247 2.22 -22.72 -7.80
C GLY A 247 1.11 -22.27 -6.83
N GLN A 248 1.45 -21.90 -5.59
CA GLN A 248 0.47 -21.48 -4.59
C GLN A 248 0.17 -19.98 -4.65
N VAL A 249 -1.00 -19.62 -4.11
CA VAL A 249 -1.43 -18.24 -3.89
C VAL A 249 -1.81 -18.09 -2.42
N LEU A 250 -1.44 -16.97 -1.81
CA LEU A 250 -1.86 -16.69 -0.44
C LEU A 250 -3.37 -16.43 -0.39
N THR A 251 -4.03 -17.00 0.61
CA THR A 251 -5.40 -16.67 0.98
C THR A 251 -5.47 -15.30 1.65
N ASP A 252 -6.65 -14.69 1.68
CA ASP A 252 -6.88 -13.42 2.39
C ASP A 252 -6.45 -13.47 3.85
N ALA A 253 -6.71 -14.58 4.54
CA ALA A 253 -6.30 -14.77 5.93
C ALA A 253 -4.78 -14.75 6.09
N GLN A 254 -4.05 -15.41 5.18
CA GLN A 254 -2.58 -15.38 5.17
C GLN A 254 -2.03 -14.00 4.83
N ILE A 255 -2.66 -13.26 3.90
CA ILE A 255 -2.25 -11.90 3.56
C ILE A 255 -2.47 -10.97 4.76
N LEU A 256 -3.63 -11.04 5.43
CA LEU A 256 -3.95 -10.24 6.61
C LEU A 256 -3.07 -10.56 7.83
N ALA A 257 -2.52 -11.77 7.90
CA ALA A 257 -1.60 -12.21 8.93
C ALA A 257 -0.12 -12.14 8.52
N MET A 258 0.19 -11.46 7.40
CA MET A 258 1.56 -11.41 6.86
C MET A 258 2.55 -10.83 7.88
N ASP A 259 3.63 -11.58 8.12
CA ASP A 259 4.66 -11.31 9.12
C ASP A 259 6.09 -11.39 8.55
N PHE A 260 6.23 -11.61 7.24
CA PHE A 260 7.51 -11.73 6.54
C PHE A 260 7.77 -10.57 5.58
N LEU A 261 9.02 -10.41 5.17
CA LEU A 261 9.43 -9.58 4.04
C LEU A 261 9.98 -10.45 2.92
N VAL A 262 9.63 -10.18 1.66
CA VAL A 262 10.09 -10.98 0.51
C VAL A 262 11.56 -10.74 0.20
N GLN A 263 12.19 -11.71 -0.48
CA GLN A 263 13.50 -11.55 -1.07
C GLN A 263 13.56 -10.27 -1.92
N GLY A 264 14.63 -9.50 -1.73
CA GLY A 264 14.80 -8.19 -2.35
C GLY A 264 14.52 -7.03 -1.40
N VAL A 265 13.93 -7.28 -0.23
CA VAL A 265 13.76 -6.26 0.80
C VAL A 265 14.96 -6.21 1.73
N GLN A 266 15.53 -5.02 1.91
CA GLN A 266 16.55 -4.70 2.90
C GLN A 266 15.94 -3.80 3.96
N ALA A 267 15.64 -4.37 5.12
CA ALA A 267 15.11 -3.63 6.27
C ALA A 267 15.98 -3.90 7.50
N PRO A 268 16.14 -2.93 8.43
CA PRO A 268 16.67 -3.23 9.76
C PRO A 268 15.89 -4.39 10.38
N GLN A 269 16.57 -5.30 11.09
CA GLN A 269 15.90 -6.40 11.78
C GLN A 269 14.75 -5.84 12.64
N MET A 270 13.56 -6.41 12.46
CA MET A 270 12.42 -6.16 13.34
C MET A 270 12.83 -6.68 14.71
N ARG A 271 13.13 -5.77 15.65
CA ARG A 271 13.40 -6.20 17.03
C ARG A 271 12.11 -6.82 17.59
N PRO A 272 12.20 -7.98 18.27
CA PRO A 272 11.05 -8.61 18.90
C PRO A 272 10.39 -7.70 19.94
#